data_AF-W1YNC7-F1
#
_entry.id   AF-W1YNC7-F1
#
_cell.length_a   1.000
_cell.length_b   1.000
_cell.length_c   1.000
_cell.angle_alpha   90.00
_cell.angle_beta   90.00
_cell.angle_gamma   90.00
#
_symmetry.space_group_name_H-M   'P 1'
#
loop_
_entity.id
_entity.type
_entity.pdbx_description
1 polymer ?
#
loop_
_entity_poly.entity_id
_entity_poly.type
_entity_poly.pdbx_seq_one_letter_code
_entity_poly.pdbx_strand_id
1 'polypeptide(L)'
;FKTHTGEVTIKVNKLTLLSKSLRPLPEKWHGLKDTELRYRQRYVDLIVNPEVRDTFVKRSQIVAKIREYMMRDGFMEVETPMMHAISSILTYL
;
A
#
# COMPACT_ATOMS: atom_id res chain seq x y z
N PHE A 1 28.73 9.68 0.64
CA PHE A 1 29.36 11.01 0.55
C PHE A 1 28.42 12.00 1.21
N LYS A 2 28.93 13.04 1.86
CA LYS A 2 28.08 14.13 2.38
C LYS A 2 28.45 15.40 1.61
N THR A 3 27.46 16.14 1.16
CA THR A 3 27.66 17.44 0.49
C THR A 3 28.17 18.48 1.48
N HIS A 4 28.56 19.67 0.99
CA HIS A 4 28.87 20.82 1.84
C HIS A 4 27.67 21.26 2.71
N THR A 5 26.44 20.96 2.27
CA THR A 5 25.20 21.19 3.04
C THR A 5 24.90 20.06 4.04
N GLY A 6 25.75 19.03 4.12
CA GLY A 6 25.59 17.90 5.05
C GLY A 6 24.62 16.80 4.60
N GLU A 7 24.05 16.93 3.41
CA GLU A 7 23.07 15.98 2.87
C GLU A 7 23.74 14.65 2.50
N VAL A 8 23.13 13.54 2.89
CA VAL A 8 23.64 12.19 2.60
C VAL A 8 23.39 11.88 1.13
N THR A 9 24.46 11.61 0.38
CA THR A 9 24.39 11.40 -1.07
C THR A 9 25.22 10.20 -1.50
N ILE A 10 24.73 9.51 -2.53
CA ILE A 10 25.44 8.42 -3.21
C ILE A 10 26.15 9.02 -4.43
N LYS A 11 27.48 8.89 -4.50
CA LYS A 11 28.27 9.30 -5.67
C LYS A 11 28.35 8.11 -6.63
N VAL A 12 27.81 8.25 -7.84
CA VAL A 12 27.69 7.14 -8.81
C VAL A 12 28.64 7.32 -9.98
N ASN A 13 29.29 6.23 -10.43
CA ASN A 13 30.12 6.22 -11.64
C ASN A 13 29.31 5.97 -12.92
N LYS A 14 28.17 5.29 -12.81
CA LYS A 14 27.26 4.98 -13.92
C LYS A 14 25.82 5.03 -13.41
N LEU A 15 24.93 5.56 -14.26
CA LEU A 15 23.50 5.58 -14.03
C LEU A 15 22.81 4.78 -15.15
N THR A 16 21.83 3.95 -14.78
CA THR A 16 21.03 3.18 -15.75
C THR A 16 19.56 3.43 -15.47
N LEU A 17 18.83 3.90 -16.49
CA LEU A 17 17.39 4.13 -16.38
C LEU A 17 16.66 2.78 -16.45
N LEU A 18 16.04 2.37 -15.35
CA LEU A 18 15.29 1.11 -15.28
C LEU A 18 13.91 1.21 -15.94
N SER A 19 13.21 2.32 -15.73
CA SER A 19 11.89 2.58 -16.32
C SER A 19 11.67 4.08 -16.50
N LYS A 20 11.19 4.48 -17.69
CA LYS A 20 10.92 5.87 -18.03
C LYS A 20 9.48 6.22 -17.66
N SER A 21 9.27 7.29 -16.90
CA SER A 21 7.93 7.84 -16.68
C SER A 21 7.43 8.49 -17.97
N LEU A 22 6.35 7.96 -18.56
CA LEU A 22 5.74 8.50 -19.79
C LEU A 22 4.83 9.70 -19.54
N ARG A 23 4.37 9.88 -18.29
CA ARG A 23 3.53 11.00 -17.87
C ARG A 23 4.24 11.75 -16.74
N PRO A 24 4.12 13.09 -16.67
CA PRO A 24 4.65 13.83 -15.54
C PRO A 24 3.94 13.42 -14.25
N LEU A 25 4.69 13.35 -13.15
CA LEU A 25 4.09 13.22 -11.83
C LEU A 25 3.38 14.53 -11.47
N PRO A 26 2.21 14.48 -10.82
CA PRO A 26 1.55 15.68 -10.33
C PRO A 26 2.43 16.40 -9.31
N GLU A 27 2.29 17.73 -9.23
CA GLU A 27 3.10 18.55 -8.33
C GLU A 27 2.88 18.16 -6.86
N LYS A 28 4.00 17.96 -6.14
CA LYS A 28 4.01 17.56 -4.73
C LYS A 28 3.30 18.54 -3.80
N TRP A 29 3.26 19.83 -4.15
CA TRP A 29 2.76 20.90 -3.27
C TRP A 29 1.24 21.06 -3.28
N HIS A 30 0.60 20.81 -4.41
CA HIS A 30 -0.86 20.89 -4.51
C HIS A 30 -1.53 19.57 -4.14
N GLY A 31 -0.80 18.45 -4.24
CA GLY A 31 -1.25 17.11 -3.87
C GLY A 31 -2.41 16.62 -4.74
N LEU A 32 -2.53 15.31 -4.89
CA LEU A 32 -3.81 14.74 -5.32
C LEU A 32 -4.78 14.86 -4.14
N LYS A 33 -5.54 15.96 -4.07
CA LYS A 33 -6.54 16.20 -3.02
C LYS A 33 -7.90 15.60 -3.35
N ASP A 34 -8.26 15.60 -4.62
CA ASP A 34 -9.52 15.03 -5.11
C ASP A 34 -9.59 13.52 -4.80
N THR A 35 -10.53 13.15 -3.94
CA THR A 35 -10.73 11.78 -3.46
C THR A 35 -11.10 10.83 -4.59
N GLU A 36 -11.87 11.26 -5.59
CA GLU A 36 -12.24 10.42 -6.71
C GLU A 36 -11.00 10.09 -7.54
N LEU A 37 -10.22 11.11 -7.87
CA LEU A 37 -8.99 10.95 -8.66
C LEU A 37 -7.97 10.06 -7.93
N ARG A 38 -7.82 10.21 -6.61
CA ARG A 38 -6.97 9.34 -5.79
C ARG A 38 -7.40 7.88 -5.85
N TYR A 39 -8.71 7.62 -5.84
CA TYR A 39 -9.23 6.25 -5.88
C TYR A 39 -9.11 5.64 -7.28
N ARG A 40 -9.30 6.44 -8.33
CA ARG A 40 -9.08 6.02 -9.73
C ARG A 40 -7.61 5.81 -10.07
N GLN A 41 -6.71 6.63 -9.52
CA GLN A 41 -5.28 6.61 -9.78
C GLN A 41 -4.47 6.29 -8.53
N ARG A 42 -4.82 5.17 -7.87
CA ARG A 42 -4.19 4.78 -6.59
C ARG A 42 -2.67 4.67 -6.65
N TYR A 43 -2.11 4.27 -7.79
CA TYR A 43 -0.66 4.18 -7.97
C TYR A 43 0.04 5.55 -7.86
N VAL A 44 -0.61 6.64 -8.31
CA VAL A 44 -0.07 8.00 -8.15
C VAL A 44 -0.25 8.47 -6.71
N ASP A 45 -1.42 8.21 -6.12
CA ASP A 45 -1.72 8.52 -4.72
C ASP A 45 -0.67 7.91 -3.76
N LEU A 46 -0.26 6.65 -3.98
CA LEU A 46 0.77 5.98 -3.19
C LEU A 46 2.18 6.57 -3.33
N ILE A 47 2.48 7.25 -4.45
CA ILE A 47 3.79 7.91 -4.68
C ILE A 47 3.82 9.30 -4.02
N VAL A 48 2.71 10.03 -4.10
CA VAL A 48 2.62 11.44 -3.68
C VAL A 48 2.26 11.57 -2.19
N ASN A 49 1.45 10.65 -1.66
CA ASN A 49 0.89 10.69 -0.31
C ASN A 49 1.43 9.51 0.53
N PRO A 50 2.60 9.63 1.18
CA PRO A 50 3.23 8.53 1.92
C PRO A 50 2.36 7.99 3.08
N GLU A 51 1.52 8.83 3.68
CA GLU A 51 0.58 8.44 4.74
C GLU A 51 -0.46 7.42 4.27
N VAL A 52 -0.82 7.44 2.98
CA VAL A 52 -1.69 6.42 2.38
C VAL A 52 -0.98 5.08 2.37
N ARG A 53 0.29 5.05 1.96
CA ARG A 53 1.10 3.82 1.99
C ARG A 53 1.19 3.28 3.41
N ASP A 54 1.42 4.12 4.40
CA ASP A 54 1.45 3.72 5.81
C ASP A 54 0.11 3.12 6.27
N THR A 55 -1.01 3.67 5.79
CA THR A 55 -2.35 3.13 6.07
C THR A 55 -2.50 1.71 5.53
N PHE A 56 -2.04 1.43 4.30
CA PHE A 56 -2.05 0.08 3.74
C PHE A 56 -1.13 -0.89 4.48
N VAL A 57 0.05 -0.43 4.90
CA VAL A 57 0.98 -1.23 5.72
C VAL A 57 0.32 -1.58 7.06
N LYS A 58 -0.27 -0.60 7.76
CA LYS A 58 -0.99 -0.82 9.02
C LYS A 58 -2.15 -1.79 8.84
N ARG A 59 -2.96 -1.64 7.78
CA ARG A 59 -4.04 -2.59 7.48
C ARG A 59 -3.51 -4.02 7.35
N SER A 60 -2.43 -4.22 6.60
CA SER A 60 -1.80 -5.54 6.44
C SER A 60 -1.34 -6.11 7.79
N GLN A 61 -0.68 -5.28 8.63
CA GLN A 61 -0.23 -5.67 9.96
C GLN A 61 -1.38 -6.03 10.90
N ILE A 62 -2.48 -5.27 10.87
CA ILE A 62 -3.68 -5.54 11.69
C ILE A 62 -4.25 -6.92 11.33
N VAL A 63 -4.46 -7.20 10.04
CA VAL A 63 -5.00 -8.50 9.61
C VAL A 63 -4.03 -9.63 9.99
N ALA A 64 -2.73 -9.43 9.80
CA ALA A 64 -1.72 -10.41 10.21
C ALA A 64 -1.75 -10.68 11.72
N LYS A 65 -1.94 -9.64 12.55
CA LYS A 65 -2.02 -9.78 14.01
C LYS A 65 -3.30 -10.48 14.47
N ILE A 66 -4.43 -10.23 13.81
CA ILE A 66 -5.67 -10.96 14.09
C ILE A 66 -5.48 -12.46 13.78
N ARG A 67 -4.90 -12.80 12.63
CA ARG A 67 -4.59 -14.19 12.27
C ARG A 67 -3.66 -14.84 13.30
N GLU A 68 -2.56 -14.18 13.63
CA GLU A 68 -1.58 -14.67 14.61
C GLU A 68 -2.24 -14.94 15.98
N TYR A 69 -3.10 -14.03 16.43
CA TYR A 69 -3.84 -14.17 17.68
C TYR A 69 -4.76 -15.40 17.65
N MET A 70 -5.59 -15.53 16.62
CA MET A 70 -6.55 -16.63 16.50
C MET A 70 -5.84 -17.99 16.34
N MET A 71 -4.79 -18.07 15.53
CA MET A 71 -4.00 -19.29 15.37
C MET A 71 -3.36 -19.74 16.70
N ARG A 72 -2.90 -18.79 17.51
CA ARG A 72 -2.34 -19.09 18.84
C ARG A 72 -3.38 -19.69 19.79
N ASP A 73 -4.64 -19.31 19.64
CA ASP A 73 -5.76 -19.79 20.44
C ASP A 73 -6.38 -21.09 19.87
N GLY A 74 -5.74 -21.71 18.87
CA GLY A 74 -6.13 -23.01 18.32
C GLY A 74 -7.17 -22.95 17.19
N PHE A 75 -7.51 -21.75 16.70
CA PHE A 75 -8.41 -21.61 15.55
C PHE A 75 -7.72 -22.04 14.25
N MET A 76 -8.50 -22.66 13.36
CA MET A 76 -8.08 -23.00 12.00
C MET A 76 -8.64 -21.97 11.02
N GLU A 77 -7.78 -21.31 10.24
CA GLU A 77 -8.21 -20.42 9.16
C GLU A 77 -8.83 -21.25 8.04
N VAL A 78 -10.05 -20.88 7.61
CA VAL A 78 -10.80 -21.55 6.55
C VAL A 78 -11.28 -20.54 5.51
N GLU A 79 -11.31 -20.95 4.25
CA GLU A 79 -11.92 -20.18 3.17
C GLU A 79 -13.29 -20.78 2.83
N THR A 80 -14.34 -19.96 2.91
CA THR A 80 -15.69 -20.37 2.51
C THR A 80 -15.98 -19.91 1.08
N PRO A 81 -16.88 -20.59 0.34
CA PRO A 81 -17.29 -20.17 -0.99
C PRO A 81 -17.76 -18.70 -1.02
N MET A 82 -17.31 -17.93 -2.01
CA MET A 82 -17.70 -16.51 -2.15
C MET A 82 -19.03 -16.33 -2.90
N MET A 83 -19.40 -17.29 -3.77
CA MET A 83 -20.65 -17.27 -4.52
C MET A 83 -21.65 -18.24 -3.91
N HIS A 84 -22.83 -17.73 -3.55
CA HIS A 84 -23.92 -18.52 -3.02
C HIS A 84 -25.14 -18.41 -3.94
N ALA A 85 -25.78 -19.55 -4.22
CA ALA A 85 -27.03 -19.57 -4.98
C ALA A 85 -28.19 -18.90 -4.22
N ILE A 86 -28.10 -18.86 -2.89
CA ILE A 86 -29.08 -18.23 -1.99
C ILE A 86 -28.30 -17.35 -1.01
N SER A 87 -28.69 -16.08 -0.91
CA SER A 87 -28.11 -15.16 0.08
C SER A 87 -28.57 -15.57 1.48
N SER A 88 -27.71 -16.30 2.18
CA SER A 88 -27.87 -16.62 3.61
C SER A 88 -26.69 -16.05 4.39
N ILE A 89 -26.94 -15.56 5.60
CA ILE A 89 -25.86 -15.28 6.55
C ILE A 89 -25.23 -16.61 6.90
N LEU A 90 -23.91 -16.74 6.73
CA LEU A 90 -23.15 -17.94 7.10
C LEU A 90 -23.40 -18.24 8.59
N THR A 91 -24.36 -19.12 8.86
CA THR A 91 -24.76 -19.53 10.22
C THR A 91 -24.27 -20.95 10.50
N TYR A 92 -23.04 -21.29 10.13
CA TYR A 92 -22.45 -22.58 10.51
C TYR A 92 -20.93 -22.46 10.65
N LEU A 93 -20.51 -21.89 11.78
CA LEU A 93 -19.30 -22.20 12.54
C LEU A 93 -19.63 -22.02 14.02
#